data_AF-A0A0F8ZY35-F1
#
_entry.id   AF-A0A0F8ZY35-F1
#
_cell.length_a   1.000
_cell.length_b   1.000
_cell.length_c   1.000
_cell.angle_alpha   90.00
_cell.angle_beta   90.00
_cell.angle_gamma   90.00
#
_symmetry.space_group_name_H-M   'P 1'
#
loop_
_entity.id
_entity.type
_entity.pdbx_description
1 polymer ?
#
loop_
_entity_poly.entity_id
_entity_poly.type
_entity_poly.pdbx_seq_one_letter_code
_entity_poly.pdbx_strand_id
1 'polypeptide(L)'
;QRAMVAIAEPIDGPYVGRFRKLARRLSVALVFGMAERRGRRDVYNTALFIDASGQIRGVYNKMQFAEGYDKSWYFNRLGKKIRAFDTPLGRCGMLICNDRWNPVLARTLALDGARFICIPSYGSKSKAQDEAVLARARENGIPVVLSNVGRNLIISKGEIVALDARSDAVTIAEIDIPAPYRPDAARLHERRFLAERPAMMKQRLRKTLKGPKKYREKARHGGRPPKPRQRTMTVHDHTTEGGFQPRVAVDAAAAAAPMTPNVG
;
A
#
# COMPACT_ATOMS: atom_id res chain seq x y z
N GLN A 1 26.76 14.99 1.60
CA GLN A 1 26.12 15.42 2.87
C GLN A 1 25.97 16.95 2.97
N ARG A 2 27.03 17.77 2.80
CA ARG A 2 26.93 19.26 2.75
C ARG A 2 25.93 19.79 1.70
N ALA A 3 25.87 19.15 0.53
CA ALA A 3 24.95 19.51 -0.54
C ALA A 3 23.46 19.39 -0.14
N MET A 4 23.07 18.38 0.64
CA MET A 4 21.69 18.19 1.10
C MET A 4 21.26 19.29 2.07
N VAL A 5 22.14 19.68 2.98
CA VAL A 5 21.86 20.79 3.93
C VAL A 5 21.73 22.12 3.19
N ALA A 6 22.51 22.32 2.13
CA ALA A 6 22.48 23.54 1.32
C ALA A 6 21.16 23.70 0.54
N ILE A 7 20.55 22.60 0.07
CA ILE A 7 19.26 22.62 -0.64
C ILE A 7 18.05 22.47 0.27
N ALA A 8 18.25 22.14 1.55
CA ALA A 8 17.14 21.98 2.48
C ALA A 8 16.46 23.33 2.71
N GLU A 9 15.13 23.32 2.86
CA GLU A 9 14.34 24.52 3.09
C GLU A 9 13.39 24.29 4.28
N PRO A 10 13.02 25.33 5.03
CA PRO A 10 11.97 25.19 6.04
C PRO A 10 10.62 24.95 5.35
N ILE A 11 9.65 24.42 6.08
CA ILE A 11 8.34 24.05 5.53
C ILE A 11 7.53 25.25 5.00
N ASP A 12 7.83 26.45 5.47
CA ASP A 12 7.28 27.73 5.02
C ASP A 12 8.19 28.43 3.98
N GLY A 13 9.22 27.74 3.49
CA GLY A 13 10.18 28.25 2.51
C GLY A 13 9.62 28.47 1.11
N PRO A 14 10.39 29.14 0.23
CA PRO A 14 9.96 29.49 -1.13
C PRO A 14 9.62 28.28 -2.00
N TYR A 15 10.25 27.11 -1.80
CA TYR A 15 9.88 25.88 -2.49
C TYR A 15 8.42 25.50 -2.22
N VAL A 16 8.03 25.39 -0.95
CA VAL A 16 6.65 25.07 -0.57
C VAL A 16 5.69 26.19 -1.00
N GLY A 17 6.10 27.45 -0.86
CA GLY A 17 5.33 28.61 -1.32
C GLY A 17 4.95 28.54 -2.81
N ARG A 18 5.86 28.08 -3.68
CA ARG A 18 5.59 27.87 -5.12
C ARG A 18 4.55 26.78 -5.35
N PHE A 19 4.64 25.65 -4.67
CA PHE A 19 3.65 24.57 -4.79
C PHE A 19 2.28 24.96 -4.25
N ARG A 20 2.20 25.75 -3.17
CA ARG A 20 0.92 26.30 -2.67
C ARG A 20 0.24 27.20 -3.69
N LYS A 21 1.00 28.08 -4.36
CA LYS A 21 0.49 28.92 -5.46
C LYS A 21 0.03 28.07 -6.64
N LEU A 22 0.81 27.04 -6.99
CA LEU A 22 0.50 26.13 -8.09
C LEU A 22 -0.79 25.33 -7.84
N ALA A 23 -0.96 24.79 -6.63
CA ALA A 23 -2.16 24.06 -6.22
C ALA A 23 -3.42 24.91 -6.38
N ARG A 24 -3.39 26.17 -5.91
CA ARG A 24 -4.49 27.13 -6.12
C ARG A 24 -4.78 27.39 -7.58
N ARG A 25 -3.74 27.72 -8.35
CA ARG A 25 -3.87 28.08 -9.77
C ARG A 25 -4.49 26.96 -10.59
N LEU A 26 -4.14 25.71 -10.30
CA LEU A 26 -4.62 24.54 -11.03
C LEU A 26 -5.84 23.88 -10.39
N SER A 27 -6.25 24.31 -9.18
CA SER A 27 -7.31 23.69 -8.40
C SER A 27 -7.13 22.18 -8.19
N VAL A 28 -5.88 21.76 -7.94
CA VAL A 28 -5.52 20.36 -7.69
C VAL A 28 -4.79 20.21 -6.36
N ALA A 29 -4.92 19.03 -5.75
CA ALA A 29 -4.05 18.64 -4.65
C ALA A 29 -2.67 18.21 -5.18
N LEU A 30 -1.61 18.52 -4.44
CA LEU A 30 -0.22 18.18 -4.78
C LEU A 30 0.41 17.39 -3.64
N VAL A 31 1.09 16.29 -3.99
CA VAL A 31 1.87 15.47 -3.06
C VAL A 31 3.29 15.34 -3.57
N PHE A 32 4.27 15.77 -2.78
CA PHE A 32 5.68 15.77 -3.20
C PHE A 32 6.64 15.69 -2.00
N GLY A 33 7.88 15.27 -2.28
CA GLY A 33 8.96 15.21 -1.29
C GLY A 33 9.83 16.47 -1.28
N MET A 34 10.49 16.72 -0.15
CA MET A 34 11.51 17.76 0.03
C MET A 34 12.51 17.38 1.12
N ALA A 35 13.68 18.03 1.10
CA ALA A 35 14.58 18.08 2.25
C ALA A 35 14.12 19.23 3.16
N GLU A 36 13.47 18.89 4.27
CA GLU A 36 12.94 19.89 5.21
C GLU A 36 13.99 20.22 6.28
N ARG A 37 14.39 21.48 6.37
CA ARG A 37 15.25 21.97 7.45
C ARG A 37 14.40 22.36 8.66
N ARG A 38 14.75 21.84 9.85
CA ARG A 38 14.20 22.28 11.13
C ARG A 38 15.32 22.78 12.03
N GLY A 39 15.21 24.01 12.51
CA GLY A 39 16.30 24.66 13.24
C GLY A 39 17.56 24.81 12.38
N ARG A 40 18.74 24.74 13.02
CA ARG A 40 20.02 25.02 12.33
C ARG A 40 20.62 23.83 11.58
N ARG A 41 20.37 22.59 12.02
CA ARG A 41 21.13 21.41 11.54
C ARG A 41 20.27 20.22 11.14
N ASP A 42 19.05 20.10 11.65
CA ASP A 42 18.24 18.92 11.38
C ASP A 42 17.56 19.03 10.02
N VAL A 43 17.69 17.96 9.24
CA VAL A 43 17.08 17.79 7.94
C VAL A 43 16.27 16.51 7.96
N TYR A 44 15.03 16.60 7.50
CA TYR A 44 14.12 15.47 7.35
C TYR A 44 13.87 15.23 5.87
N ASN A 45 13.75 13.95 5.49
CA ASN A 45 13.12 13.61 4.22
C ASN A 45 11.60 13.66 4.43
N THR A 46 10.99 14.73 3.93
CA THR A 46 9.59 15.09 4.22
C THR A 46 8.75 15.00 2.96
N ALA A 47 7.57 14.41 3.07
CA ALA A 47 6.50 14.49 2.09
C ALA A 47 5.40 15.44 2.58
N LEU A 48 4.86 16.23 1.67
CA LEU A 48 3.78 17.18 1.92
C LEU A 48 2.55 16.81 1.09
N PHE A 49 1.37 17.01 1.68
CA PHE A 49 0.10 17.06 0.96
C PHE A 49 -0.44 18.48 1.03
N ILE A 50 -0.61 19.11 -0.13
CA ILE A 50 -1.21 20.44 -0.28
C ILE A 50 -2.54 20.28 -1.00
N ASP A 51 -3.64 20.80 -0.45
CA ASP A 51 -4.94 20.74 -1.13
C ASP A 51 -5.10 21.83 -2.21
N ALA A 52 -6.20 21.78 -2.94
CA ALA A 52 -6.53 22.72 -4.02
C ALA A 52 -6.64 24.19 -3.56
N SER A 53 -6.86 24.45 -2.26
CA SER A 53 -6.83 25.81 -1.70
C SER A 53 -5.40 26.30 -1.39
N GLY A 54 -4.40 25.42 -1.56
CA GLY A 54 -3.02 25.68 -1.22
C GLY A 54 -2.74 25.58 0.28
N GLN A 55 -3.59 24.89 1.06
CA GLN A 55 -3.33 24.58 2.47
C GLN A 55 -2.53 23.29 2.60
N ILE A 56 -1.56 23.25 3.53
CA ILE A 56 -0.84 22.03 3.86
C ILE A 56 -1.75 21.19 4.76
N ARG A 57 -2.17 20.01 4.28
CA ARG A 57 -3.06 19.09 5.02
C ARG A 57 -2.31 18.00 5.75
N GLY A 58 -1.13 17.65 5.24
CA GLY A 58 -0.32 16.58 5.81
C GLY A 58 1.17 16.83 5.62
N VAL A 59 1.92 16.43 6.64
CA VAL A 59 3.39 16.44 6.66
C VAL A 59 3.82 15.07 7.19
N TYR A 60 4.65 14.37 6.43
CA TYR A 60 5.14 13.06 6.80
C TYR A 60 6.65 12.99 6.64
N ASN A 61 7.35 12.53 7.67
CA ASN A 61 8.78 12.39 7.66
C ASN A 61 9.13 10.90 7.54
N LYS A 62 10.08 10.57 6.66
CA LYS A 62 10.49 9.20 6.36
C LYS A 62 10.83 8.44 7.64
N MET A 63 10.27 7.24 7.80
CA MET A 63 10.38 6.45 9.03
C MET A 63 11.54 5.47 9.00
N GLN A 64 12.00 5.08 7.81
CA GLN A 64 13.16 4.20 7.65
C GLN A 64 14.02 4.55 6.44
N PHE A 65 15.33 4.52 6.62
CA PHE A 65 16.31 4.70 5.55
C PHE A 65 16.71 3.35 4.95
N ALA A 66 17.03 3.31 3.66
CA ALA A 66 17.40 2.05 2.99
C ALA A 66 18.78 1.59 3.44
N GLU A 67 19.60 2.55 3.85
CA GLU A 67 21.00 2.44 4.24
C GLU A 67 21.16 2.15 5.75
N GLY A 68 20.05 2.02 6.49
CA GLY A 68 20.04 2.02 7.95
C GLY A 68 20.12 3.43 8.55
N TYR A 69 20.32 3.53 9.86
CA TYR A 69 20.39 4.81 10.55
C TYR A 69 21.43 4.77 11.67
N ASP A 70 22.22 5.83 11.77
CA ASP A 70 23.14 6.05 12.88
C ASP A 70 22.90 7.45 13.48
N LYS A 71 22.84 7.54 14.80
CA LYS A 71 22.59 8.80 15.53
C LYS A 71 23.71 9.83 15.33
N SER A 72 24.92 9.39 14.99
CA SER A 72 26.07 10.26 14.66
C SER A 72 25.88 11.02 13.35
N TRP A 73 24.93 10.63 12.50
CA TRP A 73 24.63 11.38 11.27
C TRP A 73 24.14 12.78 11.65
N TYR A 74 24.98 13.78 11.39
CA TYR A 74 24.84 15.10 12.00
C TYR A 74 23.58 15.88 11.57
N PHE A 75 22.94 15.52 10.46
CA PHE A 75 21.81 16.26 9.88
C PHE A 75 20.57 15.42 9.60
N ASN A 76 20.69 14.16 9.17
CA ASN A 76 19.54 13.40 8.67
C ASN A 76 18.74 12.77 9.82
N ARG A 77 17.44 13.09 9.92
CA ARG A 77 16.57 12.65 11.03
C ARG A 77 15.40 11.79 10.55
N LEU A 78 15.07 10.77 11.34
CA LEU A 78 13.89 9.93 11.13
C LEU A 78 12.60 10.61 11.61
N GLY A 79 11.49 10.25 10.98
CA GLY A 79 10.16 10.60 11.44
C GLY A 79 9.85 10.04 12.82
N LYS A 80 8.88 10.69 13.50
CA LYS A 80 8.48 10.33 14.86
C LYS A 80 7.00 9.92 14.97
N LYS A 81 6.23 10.07 13.89
CA LYS A 81 4.77 9.88 13.88
C LYS A 81 4.34 9.31 12.54
N ILE A 82 3.57 8.23 12.59
CA ILE A 82 2.86 7.65 11.45
C ILE A 82 1.40 8.00 11.64
N ARG A 83 0.90 9.01 10.92
CA ARG A 83 -0.47 9.52 11.07
C ARG A 83 -1.10 9.78 9.73
N ALA A 84 -2.33 9.32 9.58
CA ALA A 84 -3.20 9.73 8.49
C ALA A 84 -3.83 11.10 8.82
N PHE A 85 -4.24 11.85 7.79
CA PHE A 85 -4.75 13.21 7.94
C PHE A 85 -5.91 13.48 7.00
N ASP A 86 -6.80 14.38 7.38
CA ASP A 86 -8.02 14.65 6.62
C ASP A 86 -7.73 15.54 5.41
N THR A 87 -8.26 15.13 4.26
CA THR A 87 -8.24 15.88 3.01
C THR A 87 -9.65 15.97 2.45
N PRO A 88 -9.92 16.90 1.50
CA PRO A 88 -11.20 16.94 0.80
C PRO A 88 -11.56 15.64 0.05
N LEU A 89 -10.56 14.78 -0.25
CA LEU A 89 -10.74 13.50 -0.94
C LEU A 89 -11.00 12.32 0.03
N GLY A 90 -10.92 12.57 1.34
CA GLY A 90 -10.90 11.54 2.38
C GLY A 90 -9.60 11.55 3.19
N ARG A 91 -9.53 10.73 4.22
CA ARG A 91 -8.35 10.64 5.09
C ARG A 91 -7.19 9.96 4.33
N CYS A 92 -6.05 10.62 4.26
CA CYS A 92 -4.88 10.24 3.46
C CYS A 92 -3.73 9.77 4.34
N GLY A 93 -3.00 8.75 3.92
CA GLY A 93 -1.70 8.38 4.46
C GLY A 93 -0.57 8.71 3.47
N MET A 94 0.64 8.94 3.98
CA MET A 94 1.84 9.10 3.16
C MET A 94 2.95 8.15 3.61
N LEU A 95 3.69 7.62 2.64
CA LEU A 95 4.92 6.87 2.85
C LEU A 95 6.01 7.44 1.93
N ILE A 96 7.29 7.24 2.24
CA ILE A 96 8.37 7.72 1.36
C ILE A 96 9.28 6.58 0.95
N CYS A 97 9.34 6.31 -0.36
CA CYS A 97 10.29 5.39 -0.99
C CYS A 97 10.46 4.07 -0.23
N ASN A 98 11.53 3.94 0.56
CA ASN A 98 11.89 2.75 1.31
C ASN A 98 10.81 2.30 2.32
N ASP A 99 9.98 3.22 2.81
CA ASP A 99 8.89 2.90 3.73
C ASP A 99 7.91 1.85 3.14
N ARG A 100 7.78 1.79 1.80
CA ARG A 100 6.89 0.83 1.11
C ARG A 100 7.18 -0.64 1.44
N TRP A 101 8.43 -0.95 1.77
CA TRP A 101 8.86 -2.32 2.05
C TRP A 101 8.38 -2.81 3.42
N ASN A 102 8.06 -1.90 4.33
CA ASN A 102 7.60 -2.25 5.67
C ASN A 102 6.06 -2.27 5.74
N PRO A 103 5.43 -3.46 5.83
CA PRO A 103 3.97 -3.57 5.88
C PRO A 103 3.37 -2.87 7.10
N VAL A 104 4.10 -2.80 8.22
CA VAL A 104 3.61 -2.17 9.46
C VAL A 104 3.35 -0.69 9.27
N LEU A 105 4.13 0.01 8.43
CA LEU A 105 3.91 1.43 8.17
C LEU A 105 2.61 1.68 7.43
N ALA A 106 2.34 0.93 6.36
CA ALA A 106 1.08 1.02 5.62
C ALA A 106 -0.11 0.58 6.48
N ARG A 107 0.06 -0.51 7.25
CA ARG A 107 -0.97 -1.01 8.16
C ARG A 107 -1.32 0.00 9.24
N THR A 108 -0.32 0.65 9.84
CA THR A 108 -0.54 1.70 10.84
C THR A 108 -1.38 2.84 10.27
N LEU A 109 -1.09 3.30 9.04
CA LEU A 109 -1.89 4.35 8.38
C LEU A 109 -3.33 3.91 8.12
N ALA A 110 -3.53 2.68 7.62
CA ALA A 110 -4.87 2.15 7.39
C ALA A 110 -5.68 2.03 8.68
N LEU A 111 -5.06 1.58 9.79
CA LEU A 111 -5.67 1.53 11.11
C LEU A 111 -5.93 2.92 11.70
N ASP A 112 -5.11 3.92 11.36
CA ASP A 112 -5.33 5.34 11.70
C ASP A 112 -6.39 6.00 10.77
N GLY A 113 -7.09 5.19 9.97
CA GLY A 113 -8.24 5.58 9.15
C GLY A 113 -7.90 6.06 7.74
N ALA A 114 -6.66 5.88 7.26
CA ALA A 114 -6.32 6.22 5.88
C ALA A 114 -7.18 5.43 4.89
N ARG A 115 -7.76 6.14 3.92
CA ARG A 115 -8.57 5.60 2.83
C ARG A 115 -7.79 5.51 1.52
N PHE A 116 -6.62 6.12 1.44
CA PHE A 116 -5.68 6.02 0.34
C PHE A 116 -4.27 6.38 0.83
N ILE A 117 -3.24 5.87 0.14
CA ILE A 117 -1.84 6.19 0.45
C ILE A 117 -1.14 6.77 -0.77
N CYS A 118 -0.38 7.85 -0.57
CA CYS A 118 0.52 8.40 -1.58
C CYS A 118 1.98 8.10 -1.22
N ILE A 119 2.79 7.73 -2.22
CA ILE A 119 4.20 7.35 -2.05
C ILE A 119 5.09 8.12 -3.03
N PRO A 120 5.52 9.36 -2.72
CA PRO A 120 6.62 9.99 -3.45
C PRO A 120 7.93 9.20 -3.26
N SER A 121 8.66 8.97 -4.34
CA SER A 121 9.81 8.06 -4.34
C SER A 121 10.93 8.45 -5.31
N TYR A 122 12.13 8.03 -4.93
CA TYR A 122 13.27 7.89 -5.82
C TYR A 122 14.01 6.60 -5.42
N GLY A 123 13.91 5.56 -6.24
CA GLY A 123 14.52 4.25 -5.93
C GLY A 123 14.24 3.20 -6.98
N SER A 124 14.35 1.91 -6.59
CA SER A 124 14.16 0.75 -7.46
C SER A 124 12.91 0.87 -8.34
N LYS A 125 13.03 0.41 -9.60
CA LYS A 125 11.98 0.31 -10.61
C LYS A 125 11.65 -1.15 -10.94
N SER A 126 12.08 -2.07 -10.07
CA SER A 126 12.00 -3.51 -10.29
C SER A 126 10.58 -4.04 -10.14
N LYS A 127 10.33 -5.22 -10.70
CA LYS A 127 9.06 -5.94 -10.51
C LYS A 127 8.73 -6.16 -9.02
N ALA A 128 9.75 -6.48 -8.21
CA ALA A 128 9.58 -6.66 -6.76
C ALA A 128 9.07 -5.39 -6.07
N GLN A 129 9.46 -4.20 -6.55
CA GLN A 129 8.93 -2.94 -6.03
C GLN A 129 7.45 -2.78 -6.38
N ASP A 130 7.02 -3.14 -7.59
CA ASP A 130 5.59 -3.10 -7.95
C ASP A 130 4.78 -4.09 -7.12
N GLU A 131 5.29 -5.31 -6.94
CA GLU A 131 4.68 -6.35 -6.12
C GLU A 131 4.54 -5.91 -4.65
N ALA A 132 5.56 -5.23 -4.11
CA ALA A 132 5.50 -4.69 -2.75
C ALA A 132 4.41 -3.63 -2.58
N VAL A 133 4.32 -2.67 -3.51
CA VAL A 133 3.31 -1.60 -3.46
C VAL A 133 1.91 -2.17 -3.67
N LEU A 134 1.75 -3.14 -4.57
CA LEU A 134 0.52 -3.88 -4.78
C LEU A 134 0.09 -4.66 -3.51
N ALA A 135 1.05 -5.26 -2.80
CA ALA A 135 0.78 -5.91 -1.51
C ALA A 135 0.26 -4.90 -0.47
N ARG A 136 0.86 -3.71 -0.34
CA ARG A 136 0.39 -2.65 0.57
C ARG A 136 -1.07 -2.26 0.31
N ALA A 137 -1.46 -2.16 -0.96
CA ALA A 137 -2.83 -1.86 -1.33
C ALA A 137 -3.79 -3.03 -0.99
N ARG A 138 -3.41 -4.27 -1.34
CA ARG A 138 -4.25 -5.46 -1.15
C ARG A 138 -4.45 -5.82 0.31
N GLU A 139 -3.40 -5.78 1.12
CA GLU A 139 -3.46 -6.16 2.54
C GLU A 139 -4.28 -5.17 3.37
N ASN A 140 -4.36 -3.91 2.93
CA ASN A 140 -5.09 -2.85 3.63
C ASN A 140 -6.44 -2.48 2.98
N GLY A 141 -6.72 -3.00 1.78
CA GLY A 141 -7.98 -2.72 1.08
C GLY A 141 -8.15 -1.26 0.66
N ILE A 142 -7.05 -0.52 0.45
CA ILE A 142 -7.06 0.90 0.08
C ILE A 142 -6.20 1.16 -1.16
N PRO A 143 -6.56 2.12 -2.03
CA PRO A 143 -5.74 2.51 -3.16
C PRO A 143 -4.38 3.07 -2.73
N VAL A 144 -3.38 2.86 -3.58
CA VAL A 144 -2.01 3.35 -3.39
C VAL A 144 -1.54 4.02 -4.67
N VAL A 145 -1.04 5.25 -4.56
CA VAL A 145 -0.48 6.04 -5.66
C VAL A 145 1.02 6.20 -5.42
N LEU A 146 1.83 5.54 -6.25
CA LEU A 146 3.28 5.67 -6.25
C LEU A 146 3.73 6.60 -7.38
N SER A 147 4.50 7.62 -7.00
CA SER A 147 5.24 8.47 -7.95
C SER A 147 6.73 8.23 -7.73
N ASN A 148 7.34 7.40 -8.57
CA ASN A 148 8.79 7.15 -8.56
C ASN A 148 9.40 7.64 -9.87
N VAL A 149 10.60 8.21 -9.82
CA VAL A 149 11.27 8.71 -11.03
C VAL A 149 11.53 7.55 -12.00
N GLY A 150 10.85 7.60 -13.16
CA GLY A 150 10.88 6.53 -14.16
C GLY A 150 10.05 5.29 -13.79
N ARG A 151 9.11 5.41 -12.85
CA ARG A 151 8.13 4.35 -12.52
C ARG A 151 6.92 4.92 -11.77
N ASN A 152 5.84 5.24 -12.46
CA ASN A 152 4.57 5.57 -11.83
C ASN A 152 3.71 4.31 -11.74
N LEU A 153 3.03 4.15 -10.60
CA LEU A 153 2.16 3.01 -10.35
C LEU A 153 0.92 3.45 -9.58
N ILE A 154 -0.25 3.23 -10.15
CA ILE A 154 -1.54 3.56 -9.52
C ILE A 154 -2.30 2.27 -9.30
N ILE A 155 -2.67 2.00 -8.05
CA ILE A 155 -3.40 0.80 -7.65
C ILE A 155 -4.75 1.21 -7.07
N SER A 156 -5.81 0.60 -7.58
CA SER A 156 -7.19 0.80 -7.14
C SER A 156 -7.90 -0.56 -7.09
N LYS A 157 -8.74 -0.77 -6.07
CA LYS A 157 -9.45 -2.06 -5.86
C LYS A 157 -8.53 -3.29 -5.86
N GLY A 158 -7.28 -3.12 -5.41
CA GLY A 158 -6.28 -4.19 -5.39
C GLY A 158 -5.72 -4.59 -6.76
N GLU A 159 -5.92 -3.79 -7.79
CA GLU A 159 -5.40 -4.00 -9.14
C GLU A 159 -4.55 -2.81 -9.60
N ILE A 160 -3.53 -3.08 -10.41
CA ILE A 160 -2.75 -2.02 -11.06
C ILE A 160 -3.63 -1.44 -12.17
N VAL A 161 -4.08 -0.20 -11.99
CA VAL A 161 -4.95 0.50 -12.95
C VAL A 161 -4.19 1.42 -13.89
N ALA A 162 -2.97 1.82 -13.51
CA ALA A 162 -2.02 2.46 -14.43
C ALA A 162 -0.58 2.19 -14.01
N LEU A 163 0.29 2.03 -15.01
CA LEU A 163 1.72 1.85 -14.86
C LEU A 163 2.43 2.59 -16.00
N ASP A 164 3.40 3.43 -15.66
CA ASP A 164 4.25 4.10 -16.63
C ASP A 164 5.71 4.00 -16.20
N ALA A 165 6.61 3.69 -17.13
CA ALA A 165 8.04 3.53 -16.87
C ALA A 165 8.89 4.70 -17.42
N ARG A 166 8.25 5.71 -18.01
CA ARG A 166 8.93 6.90 -18.52
C ARG A 166 9.23 7.88 -17.39
N SER A 167 10.34 8.61 -17.50
CA SER A 167 10.78 9.58 -16.50
C SER A 167 10.11 10.95 -16.60
N ASP A 168 9.46 11.23 -17.72
CA ASP A 168 8.90 12.53 -18.13
C ASP A 168 7.40 12.45 -18.49
N ALA A 169 6.72 11.38 -18.08
CA ALA A 169 5.32 11.18 -18.37
C ALA A 169 4.39 11.53 -17.21
N VAL A 170 3.20 12.03 -17.57
CA VAL A 170 2.07 12.17 -16.65
C VAL A 170 1.21 10.92 -16.76
N THR A 171 1.06 10.20 -15.65
CA THR A 171 0.23 9.00 -15.56
C THR A 171 -1.10 9.34 -14.89
N ILE A 172 -2.21 9.02 -15.56
CA ILE A 172 -3.56 9.37 -15.10
C ILE A 172 -4.36 8.09 -14.95
N ALA A 173 -5.08 7.97 -13.83
CA ALA A 173 -6.09 6.93 -13.62
C ALA A 173 -7.10 7.39 -12.57
N GLU A 174 -8.30 6.82 -12.63
CA GLU A 174 -9.30 6.96 -11.58
C GLU A 174 -9.03 5.95 -10.45
N ILE A 175 -9.13 6.41 -9.21
CA ILE A 175 -9.00 5.58 -8.01
C ILE A 175 -10.31 5.55 -7.25
N ASP A 176 -10.63 4.40 -6.66
CA ASP A 176 -11.82 4.21 -5.83
C ASP A 176 -11.40 4.36 -4.37
N ILE A 177 -11.82 5.47 -3.76
CA ILE A 177 -11.56 5.75 -2.35
C ILE A 177 -12.70 5.11 -1.54
N PRO A 178 -12.44 4.02 -0.80
CA PRO A 178 -13.49 3.26 -0.10
C PRO A 178 -14.22 4.14 0.90
N ALA A 179 -15.50 3.88 1.17
CA ALA A 179 -16.24 4.60 2.21
C ALA A 179 -15.51 4.50 3.57
N PRO A 180 -15.63 5.50 4.46
CA PRO A 180 -15.12 5.36 5.82
C PRO A 180 -15.72 4.11 6.48
N TYR A 181 -14.96 3.47 7.37
CA TYR A 181 -15.47 2.31 8.09
C TYR A 181 -16.70 2.70 8.91
N ARG A 182 -17.84 2.14 8.53
CA ARG A 182 -19.08 2.20 9.29
C ARG A 182 -19.76 0.83 9.17
N PRO A 183 -20.33 0.26 10.25
CA PRO A 183 -20.97 -1.07 10.18
C PRO A 183 -22.06 -1.20 9.10
N ASP A 184 -22.79 -0.12 8.81
CA ASP A 184 -23.77 -0.01 7.72
C ASP A 184 -23.11 -0.01 6.32
N ALA A 185 -21.91 0.57 6.19
CA ALA A 185 -21.16 0.57 4.94
C ALA A 185 -20.75 -0.86 4.51
N ALA A 186 -20.48 -1.76 5.47
CA ALA A 186 -20.21 -3.16 5.19
C ALA A 186 -21.42 -3.84 4.51
N ARG A 187 -22.64 -3.58 4.99
CA ARG A 187 -23.89 -4.10 4.38
C ARG A 187 -24.15 -3.51 3.02
N LEU A 188 -23.80 -2.25 2.79
CA LEU A 188 -23.84 -1.65 1.46
C LEU A 188 -22.86 -2.31 0.49
N HIS A 189 -21.62 -2.57 0.91
CA HIS A 189 -20.61 -3.25 0.09
C HIS A 189 -21.01 -4.68 -0.23
N GLU A 190 -21.54 -5.41 0.75
CA GLU A 190 -22.12 -6.75 0.56
C GLU A 190 -23.21 -6.73 -0.52
N ARG A 191 -24.18 -5.82 -0.41
CA ARG A 191 -25.25 -5.67 -1.41
C ARG A 191 -24.72 -5.37 -2.82
N ARG A 192 -23.75 -4.45 -2.95
CA ARG A 192 -23.11 -4.13 -4.24
C ARG A 192 -22.39 -5.34 -4.83
N PHE A 193 -21.58 -6.03 -4.04
CA PHE A 193 -20.89 -7.24 -4.49
C PHE A 193 -21.87 -8.32 -4.94
N LEU A 194 -22.93 -8.58 -4.16
CA LEU A 194 -23.94 -9.58 -4.49
C LEU A 194 -24.69 -9.24 -5.79
N ALA A 195 -24.93 -7.95 -6.06
CA ALA A 195 -25.53 -7.48 -7.31
C ALA A 195 -24.60 -7.65 -8.53
N GLU A 196 -23.30 -7.38 -8.38
CA GLU A 196 -22.32 -7.51 -9.47
C GLU A 196 -21.86 -8.95 -9.73
N ARG A 197 -21.93 -9.80 -8.70
CA ARG A 197 -21.42 -11.18 -8.70
C ARG A 197 -21.88 -12.02 -9.90
N PRO A 198 -23.18 -12.02 -10.33
CA PRO A 198 -23.62 -12.84 -11.46
C PRO A 198 -22.87 -12.49 -12.76
N ALA A 199 -22.69 -11.21 -13.06
CA ALA A 199 -21.96 -10.76 -14.26
C ALA A 199 -20.47 -11.12 -14.17
N MET A 200 -19.86 -10.88 -13.00
CA MET A 200 -18.46 -11.21 -12.74
C MET A 200 -18.18 -12.71 -12.91
N MET A 201 -19.06 -13.58 -12.38
CA MET A 201 -18.90 -15.03 -12.50
C MET A 201 -19.07 -15.51 -13.94
N LYS A 202 -20.02 -14.95 -14.71
CA LYS A 202 -20.15 -15.23 -16.15
C LYS A 202 -18.88 -14.83 -16.92
N GLN A 203 -18.31 -13.66 -16.63
CA GLN A 203 -17.07 -13.21 -17.26
C GLN A 203 -15.88 -14.12 -16.92
N ARG A 204 -15.76 -14.53 -15.64
CA ARG A 204 -14.72 -15.49 -15.21
C ARG A 204 -14.87 -16.83 -15.92
N LEU A 205 -16.08 -17.37 -16.00
CA LEU A 205 -16.35 -18.62 -16.72
C LEU A 205 -15.91 -18.53 -18.19
N ARG A 206 -16.26 -17.43 -18.89
CA ARG A 206 -15.81 -17.18 -20.27
C ARG A 206 -14.29 -17.19 -20.41
N LYS A 207 -13.56 -16.58 -19.46
CA LYS A 207 -12.08 -16.62 -19.45
C LYS A 207 -11.55 -18.03 -19.20
N THR A 208 -12.11 -18.76 -18.24
CA THR A 208 -11.73 -20.15 -17.92
C THR A 208 -11.92 -21.09 -19.12
N LEU A 209 -13.02 -20.92 -19.86
CA LEU A 209 -13.32 -21.72 -21.05
C LEU A 209 -12.37 -21.46 -22.23
N LYS A 210 -11.67 -20.32 -22.24
CA LYS A 210 -10.61 -19.99 -23.20
C LYS A 210 -9.21 -20.42 -22.73
N GLY A 211 -9.09 -20.91 -21.49
CA GLY A 211 -7.82 -21.31 -20.88
C GLY A 211 -7.40 -22.75 -21.19
N PRO A 212 -6.34 -23.25 -20.51
CA PRO A 212 -5.83 -24.61 -20.70
C PRO A 212 -6.90 -25.70 -20.52
N LYS A 213 -6.80 -26.80 -21.29
CA LYS A 213 -7.76 -27.93 -21.33
C LYS A 213 -8.22 -28.40 -19.94
N LYS A 214 -7.28 -28.53 -19.00
CA LYS A 214 -7.52 -28.91 -17.59
C LYS A 214 -8.53 -28.02 -16.84
N TYR A 215 -8.65 -26.74 -17.20
CA TYR A 215 -9.61 -25.81 -16.58
C TYR A 215 -10.94 -25.78 -17.33
N ARG A 216 -10.91 -26.00 -18.66
CA ARG A 216 -12.10 -26.11 -19.51
C ARG A 216 -12.94 -27.33 -19.12
N GLU A 217 -12.30 -28.48 -18.94
CA GLU A 217 -12.95 -29.72 -18.52
C GLU A 217 -13.58 -29.58 -17.12
N LYS A 218 -12.85 -28.97 -16.17
CA LYS A 218 -13.38 -28.65 -14.83
C LYS A 218 -14.60 -27.73 -14.87
N ALA A 219 -14.57 -26.69 -15.70
CA ALA A 219 -15.68 -25.75 -15.83
C ALA A 219 -16.93 -26.37 -16.48
N ARG A 220 -16.75 -27.32 -17.40
CA ARG A 220 -17.84 -28.01 -18.12
C ARG A 220 -18.60 -29.02 -17.27
N HIS A 221 -18.04 -29.51 -16.17
CA HIS A 221 -18.64 -30.56 -15.35
C HIS A 221 -19.11 -30.07 -13.98
N GLY A 222 -19.16 -28.75 -13.75
CA GLY A 222 -19.56 -28.16 -12.46
C GLY A 222 -18.67 -28.57 -11.27
N GLY A 223 -17.52 -29.20 -11.54
CA GLY A 223 -16.76 -29.98 -10.57
C GLY A 223 -15.60 -29.23 -9.95
N ARG A 224 -15.61 -29.18 -8.61
CA ARG A 224 -14.53 -28.70 -7.73
C ARG A 224 -13.22 -29.49 -8.03
N PRO A 225 -12.03 -28.87 -8.06
CA PRO A 225 -10.77 -29.63 -8.07
C PRO A 225 -10.65 -30.50 -6.79
N PRO A 226 -9.84 -31.57 -6.78
CA PRO A 226 -9.50 -32.26 -5.54
C PRO A 226 -9.00 -31.22 -4.53
N LYS A 227 -9.50 -31.29 -3.29
CA LYS A 227 -9.09 -30.37 -2.22
C LYS A 227 -7.56 -30.34 -2.18
N PRO A 228 -6.89 -29.19 -2.24
CA PRO A 228 -5.50 -29.13 -1.79
C PRO A 228 -5.48 -29.66 -0.36
N ARG A 229 -4.49 -30.47 0.01
CA ARG A 229 -4.24 -30.81 1.42
C ARG A 229 -4.30 -29.50 2.20
N GLN A 230 -5.27 -29.37 3.09
CA GLN A 230 -5.40 -28.18 3.94
C GLN A 230 -4.10 -28.08 4.74
N ARG A 231 -3.30 -27.07 4.43
CA ARG A 231 -2.21 -26.63 5.30
C ARG A 231 -2.77 -25.55 6.19
N THR A 232 -2.82 -25.81 7.48
CA THR A 232 -3.25 -24.83 8.48
C THR A 232 -2.11 -23.83 8.70
N MET A 233 -2.44 -22.54 8.67
CA MET A 233 -1.55 -21.43 9.00
C MET A 233 -1.91 -20.94 10.41
N THR A 234 -0.95 -20.90 11.33
CA THR A 234 -1.13 -20.30 12.66
C THR A 234 -0.82 -18.81 12.60
N VAL A 235 -1.75 -17.98 13.10
CA VAL A 235 -1.57 -16.53 13.26
C VAL A 235 -1.32 -16.26 14.73
N HIS A 236 -0.23 -15.57 15.06
CA HIS A 236 0.00 -15.07 16.41
C HIS A 236 -0.55 -13.64 16.52
N ASP A 237 -1.46 -13.44 17.46
CA ASP A 237 -1.90 -12.12 17.89
C ASP A 237 -0.93 -11.62 18.97
N HIS A 238 -0.33 -10.44 18.75
CA HIS A 238 0.53 -9.76 19.73
C HIS A 238 -0.18 -8.58 20.38
N THR A 239 -1.51 -8.63 20.51
CA THR A 239 -2.25 -7.63 21.28
C THR A 239 -2.69 -8.19 22.65
N THR A 240 -2.17 -7.53 23.68
CA THR A 240 -2.59 -7.48 25.10
C THR A 240 -2.16 -8.59 26.07
N GLU A 241 -1.30 -8.19 27.02
CA GLU A 241 -1.25 -8.75 28.37
C GLU A 241 -2.67 -8.69 28.97
N GLY A 242 -3.27 -9.84 29.26
CA GLY A 242 -4.57 -9.89 29.92
C GLY A 242 -5.50 -10.98 29.41
N GLY A 243 -5.17 -12.24 29.74
CA GLY A 243 -6.14 -13.31 30.04
C GLY A 243 -7.40 -13.44 29.18
N PHE A 244 -7.26 -13.92 27.94
CA PHE A 244 -8.26 -14.75 27.29
C PHE A 244 -7.55 -15.68 26.28
N GLN A 245 -7.66 -17.00 26.46
CA GLN A 245 -7.00 -17.97 25.59
C GLN A 245 -7.99 -18.63 24.63
N PRO A 246 -8.04 -18.24 23.34
CA PRO A 246 -8.45 -19.15 22.29
C PRO A 246 -7.22 -19.97 21.87
N ARG A 247 -7.24 -21.26 22.19
CA ARG A 247 -6.21 -22.21 21.75
C ARG A 247 -6.39 -22.52 20.26
N VAL A 248 -5.35 -22.32 19.45
CA VAL A 248 -5.21 -23.01 18.16
C VAL A 248 -3.76 -23.49 18.03
N ALA A 249 -3.58 -24.80 17.98
CA ALA A 249 -2.31 -25.49 17.79
C ALA A 249 -2.17 -25.97 16.34
N VAL A 250 -0.92 -26.07 15.84
CA VAL A 250 -0.61 -26.80 14.59
C VAL A 250 0.71 -27.55 14.79
N ASP A 251 0.64 -28.88 14.63
CA ASP A 251 1.76 -29.82 14.71
C ASP A 251 1.97 -30.49 13.33
N ALA A 252 3.20 -30.87 13.02
CA ALA A 252 3.61 -31.44 11.74
C ALA A 252 4.21 -32.84 11.94
N ALA A 253 3.36 -33.87 11.84
CA ALA A 253 3.80 -35.25 11.75
C ALA A 253 3.38 -35.87 10.41
N ALA A 254 4.36 -36.42 9.68
CA ALA A 254 4.13 -37.24 8.50
C ALA A 254 4.03 -38.72 8.92
N ALA A 255 2.87 -39.34 8.75
CA ALA A 255 2.73 -40.79 8.87
C ALA A 255 3.04 -41.44 7.50
N ALA A 256 4.13 -42.20 7.43
CA ALA A 256 4.36 -43.17 6.37
C ALA A 256 3.37 -44.34 6.54
N ALA A 257 2.76 -44.80 5.45
CA ALA A 257 1.86 -45.95 5.44
C ALA A 257 2.64 -47.27 5.64
N PRO A 258 2.03 -48.31 6.23
CA PRO A 258 2.67 -49.60 6.45
C PRO A 258 2.82 -50.37 5.13
N MET A 259 4.00 -50.95 4.91
CA MET A 259 4.24 -52.00 3.92
C MET A 259 4.28 -53.34 4.62
N THR A 260 3.43 -54.28 4.21
CA THR A 260 3.69 -55.73 4.12
C THR A 260 2.59 -56.38 3.27
N PRO A 261 2.77 -57.61 2.78
CA PRO A 261 3.93 -58.19 2.11
C PRO A 261 3.52 -58.74 0.72
N ASN A 262 4.47 -58.96 -0.20
CA ASN A 262 4.20 -59.89 -1.29
C ASN A 262 5.31 -60.94 -1.35
N VAL A 263 4.88 -62.17 -1.13
CA VAL A 263 5.62 -63.42 -1.29
C VAL A 263 5.39 -63.87 -2.72
N GLY A 264 6.46 -64.20 -3.44
CA GLY A 264 6.45 -64.64 -4.82
C GLY A 264 7.82 -64.48 -5.45
#